data_AF-X1FM55-F1
#
_entry.id   AF-X1FM55-F1
#
_cell.length_a   1.000
_cell.length_b   1.000
_cell.length_c   1.000
_cell.angle_alpha   90.00
_cell.angle_beta   90.00
_cell.angle_gamma   90.00
#
_symmetry.space_group_name_H-M   'P 1'
#
loop_
_entity.id
_entity.type
_entity.pdbx_description
1 polymer ?
#
loop_
_entity_poly.entity_id
_entity_poly.type
_entity_poly.pdbx_seq_one_letter_code
_entity_poly.pdbx_strand_id
1 'polypeptide(L)'
;MVSETNPESQTGMQRALKRSSSFFRSLLTKERRLTLARIMALFVVVGLSIFIFTIRDQAEDLAIYGYPGIFVISFMAYATVLLPAPGVAVVFTMGSIFNPLGVALAAGTGAALGELSGYLAGFSGQAVVERVEMYERLTRWMKKNGSLTVFILAAIPNPFFDLAGVAAGSLKMPVLRFFLFCWMGEIIKMGIFAFAGASTLDKLF
;
A
#
# COMPACT_ATOMS: atom_id res chain seq x y z
N MET A 1 15.48 72.21 -0.50
CA MET A 1 14.98 71.71 0.79
C MET A 1 14.78 70.21 0.64
N VAL A 2 15.84 69.43 0.90
CA VAL A 2 15.81 67.97 0.77
C VAL A 2 15.36 67.42 2.12
N SER A 3 14.15 66.87 2.18
CA SER A 3 13.60 66.27 3.40
C SER A 3 14.32 64.94 3.64
N GLU A 4 15.17 64.89 4.68
CA GLU A 4 15.80 63.67 5.17
C GLU A 4 14.72 62.70 5.68
N THR A 5 14.45 61.66 4.92
CA THR A 5 13.59 60.55 5.38
C THR A 5 14.36 59.72 6.41
N ASN A 6 13.91 59.80 7.67
CA ASN A 6 14.48 59.14 8.84
C ASN A 6 14.68 57.61 8.63
N PRO A 7 15.91 57.08 8.73
CA PRO A 7 16.24 55.66 8.54
C PRO A 7 15.60 54.71 9.58
N GLU A 8 15.12 55.22 10.72
CA GLU A 8 14.44 54.41 11.73
C GLU A 8 13.03 53.97 11.29
N SER A 9 12.35 54.78 10.47
CA SER A 9 10.99 54.49 10.00
C SER A 9 10.95 53.27 9.04
N GLN A 10 11.97 53.12 8.20
CA GLN A 10 12.09 52.00 7.26
C GLN A 10 12.44 50.69 7.98
N THR A 11 13.20 50.78 9.08
CA THR A 11 13.63 49.62 9.87
C THR A 11 12.48 49.01 10.67
N GLY A 12 11.58 49.84 11.21
CA GLY A 12 10.36 49.39 11.89
C GLY A 12 9.38 48.68 10.96
N MET A 13 9.15 49.24 9.76
CA MET A 13 8.22 48.68 8.78
C MET A 13 8.75 47.37 8.18
N GLN A 14 10.05 47.25 7.90
CA GLN A 14 10.65 45.98 7.46
C GLN A 14 10.57 44.90 8.55
N ARG A 15 10.76 45.24 9.82
CA ARG A 15 10.60 44.29 10.94
C ARG A 15 9.15 43.82 11.11
N ALA A 16 8.18 44.72 10.95
CA ALA A 16 6.76 44.37 11.01
C ALA A 16 6.33 43.44 9.86
N LEU A 17 6.78 43.71 8.63
CA LEU A 17 6.52 42.86 7.46
C LEU A 17 7.19 41.48 7.58
N LYS A 18 8.43 41.42 8.08
CA LYS A 18 9.15 40.16 8.29
C LYS A 18 8.46 39.30 9.36
N ARG A 19 7.98 39.93 10.44
CA ARG A 19 7.23 39.27 11.53
C ARG A 19 5.87 38.74 11.09
N SER A 20 5.17 39.45 10.19
CA SER A 20 3.92 38.99 9.58
C SER A 20 4.14 37.80 8.64
N SER A 21 5.21 37.83 7.83
CA SER A 21 5.56 36.73 6.93
C SER A 21 6.03 35.46 7.65
N SER A 22 6.71 35.59 8.81
CA SER A 22 7.10 34.45 9.64
C SER A 22 5.92 33.84 10.39
N PHE A 23 4.92 34.66 10.75
CA PHE A 23 3.69 34.20 11.40
C PHE A 23 2.82 33.40 10.43
N PHE A 24 2.68 33.83 9.17
CA PHE A 24 1.98 33.06 8.15
C PHE A 24 2.69 31.76 7.77
N ARG A 25 4.03 31.75 7.75
CA ARG A 25 4.82 30.52 7.51
C ARG A 25 4.76 29.53 8.67
N SER A 26 4.44 29.96 9.90
CA SER A 26 4.29 29.06 11.06
C SER A 26 2.88 28.48 11.23
N LEU A 27 1.89 28.94 10.46
CA LEU A 27 0.49 28.49 10.55
C LEU A 27 0.17 27.20 9.76
N LEU A 28 1.18 26.62 9.11
CA LEU A 28 1.16 25.29 8.50
C LEU A 28 2.07 24.36 9.31
N THR A 29 1.71 24.13 10.56
CA THR A 29 2.32 23.12 11.42
C THR A 29 2.22 21.73 10.76
N LYS A 30 3.22 20.86 10.98
CA LYS A 30 3.25 19.47 10.49
C LYS A 30 1.90 18.75 10.69
N GLU A 31 1.19 19.06 11.77
CA GLU A 31 -0.13 18.53 12.08
C GLU A 31 -1.22 18.92 11.08
N ARG A 32 -1.27 20.19 10.63
CA ARG A 32 -2.24 20.61 9.60
C ARG A 32 -1.98 19.92 8.26
N ARG A 33 -0.71 19.76 7.88
CA ARG A 33 -0.34 18.98 6.67
C ARG A 33 -0.71 17.51 6.81
N LEU A 34 -0.55 16.94 8.00
CA LEU A 34 -0.92 15.56 8.28
C LEU A 34 -2.44 15.36 8.27
N THR A 35 -3.21 16.29 8.84
CA THR A 35 -4.67 16.27 8.80
C THR A 35 -5.19 16.46 7.38
N LEU A 36 -4.61 17.38 6.60
CA LEU A 36 -4.91 17.51 5.18
C LEU A 36 -4.59 16.24 4.41
N ALA A 37 -3.42 15.62 4.64
CA ALA A 37 -3.05 14.36 4.02
C ALA A 37 -4.01 13.21 4.40
N ARG A 38 -4.47 13.15 5.66
CA ARG A 38 -5.48 12.18 6.13
C ARG A 38 -6.84 12.40 5.49
N ILE A 39 -7.29 13.64 5.38
CA ILE A 39 -8.54 14.00 4.72
C ILE A 39 -8.46 13.67 3.22
N MET A 40 -7.34 13.98 2.58
CA MET A 40 -7.11 13.66 1.17
C MET A 40 -7.06 12.14 0.95
N ALA A 41 -6.39 11.39 1.83
CA ALA A 41 -6.40 9.93 1.81
C ALA A 41 -7.81 9.36 2.02
N LEU A 42 -8.62 9.94 2.91
CA LEU A 42 -10.03 9.56 3.09
C LEU A 42 -10.82 9.79 1.80
N PHE A 43 -10.66 10.94 1.16
CA PHE A 43 -11.31 11.23 -0.13
C PHE A 43 -10.82 10.30 -1.25
N VAL A 44 -9.54 9.93 -1.27
CA VAL A 44 -9.01 8.94 -2.22
C VAL A 44 -9.62 7.57 -1.96
N VAL A 45 -9.74 7.13 -0.70
CA VAL A 45 -10.37 5.84 -0.36
C VAL A 45 -11.86 5.83 -0.68
N VAL A 46 -12.58 6.91 -0.35
CA VAL A 46 -14.01 7.05 -0.66
C VAL A 46 -14.20 7.13 -2.18
N GLY A 47 -13.36 7.90 -2.88
CA GLY A 47 -13.38 8.03 -4.33
C GLY A 47 -13.04 6.73 -5.05
N LEU A 48 -12.02 6.00 -4.59
CA LEU A 48 -11.68 4.66 -5.08
C LEU A 48 -12.83 3.67 -4.81
N SER A 49 -13.44 3.72 -3.62
CA SER A 49 -14.60 2.89 -3.30
C SER A 49 -15.77 3.19 -4.26
N ILE A 50 -16.11 4.46 -4.45
CA ILE A 50 -17.17 4.88 -5.38
C ILE A 50 -16.81 4.49 -6.82
N PHE A 51 -15.56 4.69 -7.23
CA PHE A 51 -15.07 4.33 -8.57
C PHE A 51 -15.20 2.83 -8.83
N ILE A 52 -14.80 2.01 -7.87
CA ILE A 52 -14.99 0.55 -7.89
C ILE A 52 -16.49 0.21 -7.99
N PHE A 53 -17.36 0.91 -7.26
CA PHE A 53 -18.80 0.74 -7.36
C PHE A 53 -19.37 1.15 -8.73
N THR A 54 -18.84 2.19 -9.39
CA THR A 54 -19.26 2.57 -10.76
C THR A 54 -18.74 1.64 -11.84
N ILE A 55 -17.65 0.89 -11.58
CA ILE A 55 -17.14 -0.17 -12.45
C ILE A 55 -17.76 -1.54 -12.13
N ARG A 56 -18.63 -1.63 -11.11
CA ARG A 56 -19.29 -2.88 -10.72
C ARG A 56 -20.05 -3.54 -11.86
N ASP A 57 -20.66 -2.75 -12.75
CA ASP A 57 -21.39 -3.26 -13.91
C ASP A 57 -20.44 -3.78 -15.01
N GLN A 58 -19.19 -3.29 -15.06
CA GLN A 58 -18.10 -3.82 -15.91
C GLN A 58 -17.38 -5.01 -15.23
N ALA A 59 -17.56 -5.19 -13.92
CA ALA A 59 -17.06 -6.36 -13.21
C ALA A 59 -17.84 -7.63 -13.58
N GLU A 60 -19.09 -7.52 -14.04
CA GLU A 60 -19.82 -8.63 -14.70
C GLU A 60 -19.18 -9.03 -16.03
N ASP A 61 -18.68 -8.07 -16.82
CA ASP A 61 -17.88 -8.36 -18.03
C ASP A 61 -16.49 -8.93 -17.69
N LEU A 62 -15.89 -8.53 -16.55
CA LEU A 62 -14.65 -9.16 -16.07
C LEU A 62 -14.88 -10.54 -15.43
N ALA A 63 -16.09 -10.85 -14.97
CA ALA A 63 -16.46 -12.17 -14.46
C ALA A 63 -16.37 -13.25 -15.56
N ILE A 64 -16.44 -12.86 -16.84
CA ILE A 64 -16.14 -13.72 -17.99
C ILE A 64 -14.71 -14.29 -17.93
N TYR A 65 -13.76 -13.57 -17.33
CA TYR A 65 -12.38 -14.04 -17.16
C TYR A 65 -12.17 -14.93 -15.93
N GLY A 66 -13.17 -15.13 -15.06
CA GLY A 66 -13.10 -16.03 -13.90
C GLY A 66 -11.79 -15.96 -13.11
N TYR A 67 -11.14 -17.11 -12.88
CA TYR A 67 -9.84 -17.20 -12.20
C TYR A 67 -8.70 -16.40 -12.87
N PRO A 68 -8.53 -16.40 -14.21
CA PRO A 68 -7.61 -15.49 -14.89
C PRO A 68 -7.79 -14.01 -14.55
N GLY A 69 -9.04 -13.52 -14.47
CA GLY A 69 -9.33 -12.13 -14.11
C GLY A 69 -8.89 -11.81 -12.68
N ILE A 70 -9.21 -12.70 -11.74
CA ILE A 70 -8.79 -12.61 -10.34
C ILE A 70 -7.27 -12.54 -10.23
N PHE A 71 -6.57 -13.40 -10.96
CA PHE A 71 -5.11 -13.41 -11.00
C PHE A 71 -4.53 -12.07 -11.46
N VAL A 72 -5.02 -11.51 -12.58
CA VAL A 72 -4.49 -10.25 -13.14
C VAL A 72 -4.76 -9.07 -12.20
N ILE A 73 -5.97 -8.99 -11.65
CA ILE A 73 -6.32 -7.93 -10.69
C ILE A 73 -5.43 -8.00 -9.45
N SER A 74 -5.27 -9.20 -8.86
CA SER A 74 -4.40 -9.38 -7.70
C SER A 74 -2.94 -9.10 -8.04
N PHE A 75 -2.46 -9.50 -9.22
CA PHE A 75 -1.11 -9.16 -9.67
C PHE A 75 -0.90 -7.65 -9.74
N MET A 76 -1.80 -6.91 -10.38
CA MET A 76 -1.68 -5.46 -10.50
C MET A 76 -1.79 -4.73 -9.16
N ALA A 77 -2.71 -5.18 -8.30
CA ALA A 77 -2.92 -4.62 -6.98
C ALA A 77 -1.69 -4.75 -6.07
N TYR A 78 -0.91 -5.83 -6.22
CA TYR A 78 0.28 -6.09 -5.40
C TYR A 78 1.60 -5.75 -6.11
N ALA A 79 1.58 -5.54 -7.43
CA ALA A 79 2.74 -5.04 -8.20
C ALA A 79 2.93 -3.52 -8.06
N THR A 80 1.94 -2.81 -7.55
CA THR A 80 1.95 -1.35 -7.42
C THR A 80 1.80 -0.96 -5.97
N VAL A 81 2.32 0.21 -5.57
CA VAL A 81 2.10 0.81 -4.23
C VAL A 81 0.65 1.32 -4.10
N LEU A 82 -0.30 0.77 -4.86
CA LEU A 82 -1.71 0.98 -4.61
C LEU A 82 -2.10 0.09 -3.44
N LEU A 83 -2.85 0.68 -2.50
CA LEU A 83 -3.26 0.03 -1.26
C LEU A 83 -3.72 -1.41 -1.54
N PRO A 84 -3.18 -2.43 -0.85
CA PRO A 84 -3.63 -3.82 -0.98
C PRO A 84 -5.14 -4.00 -0.70
N ALA A 85 -5.75 -3.03 -0.02
CA ALA A 85 -7.15 -3.04 0.41
C ALA A 85 -8.15 -3.25 -0.75
N PRO A 86 -8.07 -2.52 -1.89
CA PRO A 86 -8.83 -2.83 -3.09
C PRO A 86 -8.73 -4.29 -3.56
N GLY A 87 -7.52 -4.87 -3.59
CA GLY A 87 -7.29 -6.24 -4.07
C GLY A 87 -7.96 -7.29 -3.18
N VAL A 88 -7.86 -7.12 -1.87
CA VAL A 88 -8.48 -8.02 -0.88
C VAL A 88 -10.02 -7.96 -0.92
N ALA A 89 -10.59 -6.78 -1.13
CA ALA A 89 -12.05 -6.64 -1.28
C ALA A 89 -12.57 -7.42 -2.50
N VAL A 90 -11.86 -7.35 -3.63
CA VAL A 90 -12.18 -8.15 -4.82
C VAL A 90 -12.13 -9.65 -4.52
N VAL A 91 -11.10 -10.11 -3.78
CA VAL A 91 -10.96 -11.53 -3.40
C VAL A 91 -12.13 -12.00 -2.54
N PHE A 92 -12.58 -11.18 -1.58
CA PHE A 92 -13.75 -11.48 -0.76
C PHE A 92 -15.01 -11.61 -1.62
N THR A 93 -15.30 -10.64 -2.49
CA THR A 93 -16.47 -10.68 -3.38
C THR A 93 -16.41 -11.88 -4.34
N MET A 94 -15.25 -12.14 -4.94
CA MET A 94 -15.09 -13.26 -5.87
C MET A 94 -15.18 -14.62 -5.14
N GLY A 95 -14.76 -14.69 -3.88
CA GLY A 95 -14.94 -15.86 -3.02
C GLY A 95 -16.39 -16.18 -2.71
N SER A 96 -17.30 -15.20 -2.80
CA SER A 96 -18.73 -15.45 -2.66
C SER A 96 -19.37 -15.96 -3.96
N ILE A 97 -18.73 -15.78 -5.12
CA ILE A 97 -19.29 -16.15 -6.43
C ILE A 97 -18.68 -17.46 -6.95
N PHE A 98 -17.36 -17.63 -6.79
CA PHE A 98 -16.59 -18.76 -7.30
C PHE A 98 -16.17 -19.72 -6.18
N ASN A 99 -15.57 -20.86 -6.55
CA ASN A 99 -14.99 -21.77 -5.55
C ASN A 99 -13.87 -21.05 -4.77
N PRO A 100 -13.98 -20.89 -3.43
CA PRO A 100 -13.07 -20.06 -2.66
C PRO A 100 -11.62 -20.57 -2.69
N LEU A 101 -11.40 -21.87 -2.87
CA LEU A 101 -10.05 -22.43 -3.03
C LEU A 101 -9.44 -22.00 -4.38
N GLY A 102 -10.22 -22.02 -5.45
CA GLY A 102 -9.79 -21.54 -6.76
C GLY A 102 -9.46 -20.05 -6.75
N VAL A 103 -10.29 -19.25 -6.05
CA VAL A 103 -10.05 -17.81 -5.85
C VAL A 103 -8.75 -17.59 -5.07
N ALA A 104 -8.52 -18.34 -3.98
CA ALA A 104 -7.31 -18.24 -3.18
C ALA A 104 -6.04 -18.56 -3.99
N LEU A 105 -6.09 -19.60 -4.83
CA LEU A 105 -4.97 -19.98 -5.70
C LEU A 105 -4.70 -18.91 -6.78
N ALA A 106 -5.73 -18.43 -7.46
CA ALA A 106 -5.60 -17.42 -8.51
C ALA A 106 -5.08 -16.10 -7.94
N ALA A 107 -5.73 -15.58 -6.90
CA ALA A 107 -5.36 -14.35 -6.25
C ALA A 107 -3.99 -14.45 -5.56
N GLY A 108 -3.74 -15.53 -4.83
CA GLY A 108 -2.49 -15.73 -4.11
C GLY A 108 -1.29 -15.83 -5.05
N THR A 109 -1.47 -16.47 -6.21
CA THR A 109 -0.42 -16.52 -7.25
C THR A 109 -0.20 -15.15 -7.90
N GLY A 110 -1.28 -14.43 -8.23
CA GLY A 110 -1.18 -13.08 -8.77
C GLY A 110 -0.44 -12.14 -7.79
N ALA A 111 -0.87 -12.13 -6.53
CA ALA A 111 -0.28 -11.30 -5.49
C ALA A 111 1.20 -11.63 -5.27
N ALA A 112 1.57 -12.91 -5.14
CA ALA A 112 2.96 -13.31 -4.95
C ALA A 112 3.88 -12.91 -6.11
N LEU A 113 3.38 -12.93 -7.35
CA LEU A 113 4.10 -12.41 -8.51
C LEU A 113 4.20 -10.88 -8.49
N GLY A 114 3.16 -10.19 -8.03
CA GLY A 114 3.18 -8.74 -7.84
C GLY A 114 4.26 -8.32 -6.83
N GLU A 115 4.37 -9.04 -5.72
CA GLU A 115 5.35 -8.80 -4.65
C GLU A 115 6.81 -8.99 -5.08
N LEU A 116 7.07 -9.68 -6.20
CA LEU A 116 8.41 -9.71 -6.78
C LEU A 116 8.90 -8.31 -7.19
N SER A 117 8.00 -7.36 -7.47
CA SER A 117 8.36 -5.97 -7.76
C SER A 117 9.15 -5.33 -6.62
N GLY A 118 8.65 -5.44 -5.38
CA GLY A 118 9.31 -4.96 -4.18
C GLY A 118 10.63 -5.68 -3.92
N TYR A 119 10.66 -7.00 -4.11
CA TYR A 119 11.90 -7.78 -4.05
C TYR A 119 12.95 -7.27 -5.06
N LEU A 120 12.57 -7.04 -6.32
CA LEU A 120 13.49 -6.59 -7.36
C LEU A 120 13.96 -5.15 -7.12
N ALA A 121 13.12 -4.27 -6.59
CA ALA A 121 13.51 -2.93 -6.15
C ALA A 121 14.59 -2.98 -5.06
N GLY A 122 14.44 -3.88 -4.09
CA GLY A 122 15.46 -4.15 -3.07
C GLY A 122 16.74 -4.75 -3.65
N PHE A 123 16.60 -5.71 -4.56
CA PHE A 123 17.72 -6.40 -5.20
C PHE A 123 18.56 -5.46 -6.07
N SER A 124 17.92 -4.53 -6.78
CA SER A 124 18.60 -3.53 -7.62
C SER A 124 19.23 -2.37 -6.83
N GLY A 125 18.90 -2.24 -5.55
CA GLY A 125 19.34 -1.11 -4.72
C GLY A 125 18.63 0.20 -5.05
N GLN A 126 17.58 0.17 -5.88
CA GLN A 126 16.82 1.37 -6.29
C GLN A 126 15.62 1.68 -5.37
N ALA A 127 15.42 0.90 -4.31
CA ALA A 127 14.31 1.12 -3.39
C ALA A 127 14.48 2.42 -2.57
N VAL A 128 13.50 3.32 -2.68
CA VAL A 128 13.39 4.50 -1.81
C VAL A 128 12.63 4.10 -0.55
N VAL A 129 13.33 4.08 0.59
CA VAL A 129 12.77 3.64 1.87
C VAL A 129 12.37 4.83 2.73
N GLU A 130 11.07 5.08 2.88
CA GLU A 130 10.56 6.17 3.71
C GLU A 130 10.57 5.84 5.21
N ARG A 131 10.36 4.55 5.57
CA ARG A 131 10.25 4.09 6.96
C ARG A 131 11.48 3.32 7.41
N VAL A 132 12.59 4.03 7.56
CA VAL A 132 13.92 3.45 7.87
C VAL A 132 13.90 2.54 9.11
N GLU A 133 13.28 2.96 10.21
CA GLU A 133 13.21 2.15 11.45
C GLU A 133 12.49 0.80 11.24
N MET A 134 11.38 0.82 10.49
CA MET A 134 10.62 -0.40 10.18
C MET A 134 11.43 -1.29 9.24
N TYR A 135 12.04 -0.70 8.21
CA TYR A 135 12.91 -1.41 7.28
C TYR A 135 14.09 -2.10 8.00
N GLU A 136 14.74 -1.42 8.94
CA GLU A 136 15.82 -2.02 9.75
C GLU A 136 15.32 -3.16 10.64
N ARG A 137 14.12 -3.03 11.22
CA ARG A 137 13.50 -4.11 12.01
C ARG A 137 13.19 -5.33 11.15
N LEU A 138 12.59 -5.13 9.98
CA LEU A 138 12.31 -6.19 9.01
C LEU A 138 13.60 -6.85 8.52
N THR A 139 14.64 -6.05 8.25
CA THR A 139 15.97 -6.54 7.87
C THR A 139 16.58 -7.42 8.95
N ARG A 140 16.47 -7.03 10.24
CA ARG A 140 16.95 -7.86 11.37
C ARG A 140 16.20 -9.18 11.46
N TRP A 141 14.88 -9.17 11.29
CA TRP A 141 14.07 -10.39 11.26
C TRP A 141 14.45 -11.30 10.08
N MET A 142 14.63 -10.70 8.90
CA MET A 142 15.02 -11.39 7.68
C MET A 142 16.39 -12.06 7.81
N LYS A 143 17.37 -11.40 8.45
CA LYS A 143 18.69 -11.98 8.75
C LYS A 143 18.61 -13.17 9.71
N LYS A 144 17.68 -13.16 10.67
CA LYS A 144 17.52 -14.25 11.64
C LYS A 144 16.78 -15.45 11.04
N ASN A 145 15.68 -15.20 10.34
CA ASN A 145 14.86 -16.27 9.76
C ASN A 145 14.09 -15.78 8.52
N GLY A 146 14.80 -15.57 7.41
CA GLY A 146 14.25 -14.93 6.21
C GLY A 146 13.01 -15.59 5.63
N SER A 147 13.07 -16.90 5.37
CA SER A 147 11.93 -17.69 4.89
C SER A 147 10.68 -17.55 5.76
N LEU A 148 10.84 -17.73 7.07
CA LEU A 148 9.72 -17.66 7.99
C LEU A 148 9.17 -16.24 8.10
N THR A 149 10.04 -15.23 8.06
CA THR A 149 9.66 -13.81 8.07
C THR A 149 8.80 -13.47 6.86
N VAL A 150 9.23 -13.89 5.66
CA VAL A 150 8.47 -13.69 4.42
C VAL A 150 7.12 -14.39 4.52
N PHE A 151 7.08 -15.66 4.92
CA PHE A 151 5.82 -16.40 5.00
C PHE A 151 4.80 -15.80 5.98
N ILE A 152 5.24 -15.48 7.21
CA ILE A 152 4.35 -14.91 8.23
C ILE A 152 3.83 -13.55 7.80
N LEU A 153 4.71 -12.69 7.25
CA LEU A 153 4.28 -11.37 6.78
C LEU A 153 3.38 -11.50 5.54
N ALA A 154 3.58 -12.47 4.65
CA ALA A 154 2.70 -12.63 3.49
C ALA A 154 1.31 -13.12 3.89
N ALA A 155 1.24 -14.02 4.89
CA ALA A 155 0.02 -14.65 5.37
C ALA A 155 -0.89 -13.71 6.18
N ILE A 156 -0.32 -12.73 6.87
CA ILE A 156 -1.08 -11.83 7.74
C ILE A 156 -1.33 -10.51 6.99
N PRO A 157 -2.58 -10.01 6.93
CA PRO A 157 -2.87 -8.70 6.37
C PRO A 157 -2.08 -7.61 7.12
N ASN A 158 -1.08 -7.03 6.47
CA ASN A 158 -0.25 -5.98 7.07
C ASN A 158 0.19 -4.96 6.00
N PRO A 159 0.40 -3.69 6.38
CA PRO A 159 0.73 -2.62 5.44
C PRO A 159 2.24 -2.50 5.16
N PHE A 160 3.06 -3.45 5.61
CA PHE A 160 4.53 -3.34 5.56
C PHE A 160 5.20 -4.45 4.74
N PHE A 161 4.42 -5.30 4.06
CA PHE A 161 4.97 -6.43 3.33
C PHE A 161 5.90 -5.98 2.19
N ASP A 162 5.56 -4.91 1.47
CA ASP A 162 6.40 -4.32 0.42
C ASP A 162 7.83 -4.01 0.93
N LEU A 163 7.94 -3.47 2.15
CA LEU A 163 9.24 -3.21 2.80
C LEU A 163 9.98 -4.50 3.14
N ALA A 164 9.25 -5.57 3.47
CA ALA A 164 9.83 -6.89 3.70
C ALA A 164 10.33 -7.52 2.39
N GLY A 165 9.61 -7.34 1.29
CA GLY A 165 10.06 -7.68 -0.07
C GLY A 165 11.36 -6.97 -0.42
N VAL A 166 11.39 -5.65 -0.24
CA VAL A 166 12.61 -4.83 -0.44
C VAL A 166 13.76 -5.33 0.44
N ALA A 167 13.52 -5.62 1.72
CA ALA A 167 14.54 -6.14 2.63
C ALA A 167 15.04 -7.54 2.21
N ALA A 168 14.17 -8.42 1.72
CA ALA A 168 14.56 -9.73 1.21
C ALA A 168 15.45 -9.61 -0.04
N GLY A 169 15.08 -8.69 -0.94
CA GLY A 169 15.84 -8.37 -2.16
C GLY A 169 17.21 -7.77 -1.86
N SER A 170 17.28 -6.80 -0.95
CA SER A 170 18.53 -6.13 -0.58
C SER A 170 19.52 -7.08 0.12
N LEU A 171 19.01 -8.05 0.87
CA LEU A 171 19.78 -9.14 1.47
C LEU A 171 20.12 -10.28 0.51
N LYS A 172 19.75 -10.18 -0.77
CA LYS A 172 20.03 -11.18 -1.81
C LYS A 172 19.51 -12.58 -1.46
N MET A 173 18.36 -12.66 -0.78
CA MET A 173 17.68 -13.93 -0.54
C MET A 173 17.37 -14.61 -1.89
N PRO A 174 17.60 -15.91 -2.10
CA PRO A 174 17.35 -16.56 -3.40
C PRO A 174 15.90 -16.34 -3.86
N VAL A 175 15.70 -15.88 -5.10
CA VAL A 175 14.39 -15.48 -5.65
C VAL A 175 13.34 -16.57 -5.46
N LEU A 176 13.67 -17.81 -5.81
CA LEU A 176 12.77 -18.95 -5.68
C LEU A 176 12.37 -19.20 -4.21
N ARG A 177 13.32 -18.99 -3.28
CA ARG A 177 13.06 -19.12 -1.84
C ARG A 177 12.17 -17.99 -1.34
N PHE A 178 12.34 -16.75 -1.80
CA PHE A 178 11.43 -15.67 -1.48
C PHE A 178 10.03 -15.97 -2.03
N PHE A 179 9.94 -16.29 -3.33
CA PHE A 179 8.69 -16.53 -4.03
C PHE A 179 7.88 -17.66 -3.40
N LEU A 180 8.48 -18.82 -3.11
CA LEU A 180 7.75 -19.94 -2.52
C LEU A 180 7.14 -19.61 -1.15
N PHE A 181 7.90 -18.96 -0.27
CA PHE A 181 7.40 -18.59 1.06
C PHE A 181 6.38 -17.45 1.01
N CYS A 182 6.59 -16.48 0.11
CA CYS A 182 5.61 -15.42 -0.16
C CYS A 182 4.31 -16.03 -0.70
N TRP A 183 4.38 -16.86 -1.74
CA TRP A 183 3.25 -17.53 -2.37
C TRP A 183 2.42 -18.38 -1.42
N MET A 184 3.06 -19.18 -0.57
CA MET A 184 2.35 -19.93 0.47
C MET A 184 1.60 -19.01 1.44
N GLY A 185 2.22 -17.90 1.84
CA GLY A 185 1.57 -16.93 2.72
C GLY A 185 0.42 -16.22 2.02
N GLU A 186 0.60 -15.79 0.78
CA GLU A 186 -0.44 -15.16 -0.04
C GLU A 186 -1.64 -16.07 -0.24
N ILE A 187 -1.45 -17.37 -0.51
CA ILE A 187 -2.56 -18.33 -0.60
C ILE A 187 -3.35 -18.38 0.72
N ILE A 188 -2.67 -18.39 1.87
CA ILE A 188 -3.35 -18.39 3.17
C ILE A 188 -4.14 -17.10 3.35
N LYS A 189 -3.53 -15.95 3.10
CA LYS A 189 -4.17 -14.64 3.23
C LYS A 189 -5.39 -14.54 2.32
N MET A 190 -5.25 -14.88 1.05
CA MET A 190 -6.34 -14.83 0.06
C MET A 190 -7.41 -15.87 0.38
N GLY A 191 -7.03 -17.04 0.88
CA GLY A 191 -7.95 -18.04 1.38
C GLY A 191 -8.84 -17.50 2.49
N ILE A 192 -8.27 -16.83 3.50
CA ILE A 192 -9.06 -16.24 4.60
C ILE A 192 -10.16 -15.32 4.05
N PHE A 193 -9.84 -14.45 3.10
CA PHE A 193 -10.84 -13.54 2.53
C PHE A 193 -11.82 -14.22 1.59
N ALA A 194 -11.36 -15.14 0.75
CA ALA A 194 -12.22 -15.88 -0.17
C ALA A 194 -13.25 -16.75 0.59
N PHE A 195 -12.81 -17.49 1.61
CA PHE A 195 -13.69 -18.30 2.45
C PHE A 195 -14.61 -17.44 3.33
N ALA A 196 -14.15 -16.27 3.79
CA ALA A 196 -15.02 -15.32 4.46
C ALA A 196 -16.13 -14.80 3.53
N GLY A 197 -15.81 -14.54 2.25
CA GLY A 197 -16.78 -14.19 1.22
C GLY A 197 -17.82 -15.28 0.99
N ALA A 198 -17.36 -16.52 0.76
CA ALA A 198 -18.22 -17.69 0.59
C ALA A 198 -19.20 -17.87 1.76
N SER A 199 -18.68 -17.83 2.99
CA SER A 199 -19.48 -18.05 4.21
C SER A 199 -20.48 -16.92 4.50
N THR A 200 -20.33 -15.74 3.88
CA THR A 200 -21.22 -14.61 4.09
C THR A 200 -22.53 -14.79 3.32
N LEU A 201 -22.49 -15.41 2.13
CA LEU A 201 -23.70 -15.70 1.35
C LEU A 201 -24.53 -16.85 1.94
N ASP A 202 -23.88 -17.90 2.43
CA ASP A 202 -24.55 -19.05 3.08
C ASP A 202 -25.38 -18.66 4.32
N LYS A 203 -25.14 -17.48 4.88
CA LYS A 203 -25.87 -16.95 6.05
C LYS A 203 -26.94 -15.91 5.71
N LEU A 204 -26.96 -15.41 4.48
CA LEU A 204 -27.86 -14.34 4.04
C LEU A 204 -29.04 -14.84 3.20
N PHE A 205 -29.01 -16.12 2.78
CA PHE A 205 -30.07 -16.84 2.08
C PHE A 205 -30.30 -18.21 2.72
#